data_AF-A0A6L4Z2V2-F1
#
_entry.id   AF-A0A6L4Z2V2-F1
#
_cell.length_a   1.000
_cell.length_b   1.000
_cell.length_c   1.000
_cell.angle_alpha   90.00
_cell.angle_beta   90.00
_cell.angle_gamma   90.00
#
_symmetry.space_group_name_H-M   'P 1'
#
loop_
_entity.id
_entity.type
_entity.pdbx_description
1 polymer ?
#
loop_
_entity_poly.entity_id
_entity_poly.type
_entity_poly.pdbx_seq_one_letter_code
_entity_poly.pdbx_strand_id
1 'polypeptide(L)'
;MFRPIVLDATPLGKIANPKRGIEINSWYQEMLLSGREIIIAEISDFEIRRELVMRGLVRSISILDQLATLHTYLPQHSFGQMHVEKVCLRLIQKN
;
A
#
# COMPACT_ATOMS: atom_id res chain seq x y z
N MET A 1 17.21 -13.19 -2.83
CA MET A 1 15.80 -13.21 -2.42
C MET A 1 15.43 -11.79 -1.98
N PHE A 2 14.46 -11.16 -2.63
CA PHE A 2 14.07 -9.77 -2.31
C PHE A 2 13.29 -9.72 -1.00
N ARG A 3 13.49 -8.68 -0.20
CA ARG A 3 12.67 -8.45 1.00
C ARG A 3 11.28 -7.97 0.57
N PRO A 4 10.19 -8.54 1.12
CA PRO A 4 8.85 -8.06 0.85
C PRO A 4 8.67 -6.63 1.34
N ILE A 5 7.88 -5.87 0.59
CA ILE A 5 7.56 -4.48 0.87
C ILE A 5 6.20 -4.41 1.55
N VAL A 6 6.14 -3.86 2.76
CA VAL A 6 4.86 -3.58 3.42
C VAL A 6 4.48 -2.13 3.17
N LEU A 7 3.29 -1.92 2.59
CA LEU A 7 2.71 -0.61 2.40
C LEU A 7 2.11 -0.09 3.70
N ASP A 8 2.58 1.09 4.11
CA ASP A 8 1.97 1.87 5.18
C ASP A 8 0.72 2.63 4.66
N ALA A 9 -0.05 3.26 5.55
CA ALA A 9 -1.29 3.94 5.21
C ALA A 9 -1.07 5.04 4.15
N THR A 10 0.00 5.82 4.29
CA THR A 10 0.24 6.96 3.39
C THR A 10 0.51 6.55 1.93
N PRO A 11 1.45 5.63 1.61
CA PRO A 11 1.62 5.17 0.24
C PRO A 11 0.39 4.43 -0.28
N LEU A 12 -0.27 3.61 0.54
CA LEU A 12 -1.49 2.90 0.18
C LEU A 12 -2.61 3.87 -0.25
N GLY A 13 -2.83 4.93 0.54
CA GLY A 13 -3.83 5.96 0.24
C GLY A 13 -3.53 6.76 -1.04
N LYS A 14 -2.26 6.95 -1.39
CA LYS A 14 -1.89 7.58 -2.67
C LYS A 14 -2.08 6.65 -3.87
N ILE A 15 -1.77 5.37 -3.73
CA ILE A 15 -2.03 4.36 -4.78
C ILE A 15 -3.55 4.23 -5.00
N ALA A 16 -4.33 4.21 -3.91
CA ALA A 16 -5.79 4.24 -3.96
C ALA A 16 -6.38 5.55 -4.55
N ASN A 17 -5.56 6.58 -4.76
CA ASN A 17 -5.96 7.85 -5.37
C ASN A 17 -5.15 8.15 -6.65
N PRO A 18 -5.59 7.62 -7.81
CA PRO A 18 -4.83 7.72 -9.06
C PRO A 18 -4.59 9.15 -9.55
N LYS A 19 -5.38 10.15 -9.09
CA LYS A 19 -5.20 11.56 -9.47
C LYS A 19 -4.08 12.27 -8.71
N ARG A 20 -3.65 11.77 -7.54
CA ARG A 20 -2.71 12.45 -6.64
C ARG A 20 -1.41 11.67 -6.40
N GLY A 21 -1.19 10.58 -7.14
CA GLY A 21 -0.14 9.61 -6.86
C GLY A 21 0.64 9.15 -8.09
N ILE A 22 0.89 9.99 -9.09
CA ILE A 22 1.59 9.57 -10.32
C ILE A 22 2.95 8.93 -10.02
N GLU A 23 3.82 9.62 -9.25
CA GLU A 23 5.15 9.11 -8.89
C GLU A 23 5.09 7.80 -8.12
N ILE A 24 4.16 7.70 -7.16
CA ILE A 24 4.05 6.48 -6.35
C ILE A 24 3.43 5.32 -7.14
N ASN A 25 2.55 5.61 -8.09
CA ASN A 25 2.02 4.60 -8.99
C ASN A 25 3.11 4.07 -9.91
N SER A 26 3.97 4.94 -10.45
CA SER A 26 5.14 4.52 -11.22
C SER A 26 6.08 3.64 -10.39
N TRP A 27 6.44 4.08 -9.19
CA TRP A 27 7.25 3.28 -8.25
C TRP A 27 6.60 1.93 -7.95
N TYR A 28 5.30 1.92 -7.67
CA TYR A 28 4.56 0.70 -7.37
C TYR A 28 4.58 -0.27 -8.56
N GLN A 29 4.34 0.21 -9.79
CA GLN A 29 4.44 -0.61 -11.00
C GLN A 29 5.87 -1.15 -11.20
N GLU A 30 6.89 -0.32 -10.96
CA GLU A 30 8.30 -0.74 -11.07
C GLU A 30 8.65 -1.83 -10.04
N MET A 31 8.15 -1.72 -8.80
CA MET A 31 8.34 -2.76 -7.79
C MET A 31 7.68 -4.08 -8.20
N LEU A 32 6.46 -4.04 -8.75
CA LEU A 32 5.80 -5.22 -9.28
C LEU A 32 6.58 -5.85 -10.44
N LEU A 33 7.05 -5.04 -11.39
CA LEU A 33 7.85 -5.49 -12.54
C LEU A 33 9.20 -6.06 -12.10
N SER A 34 9.77 -5.57 -11.00
CA SER A 34 11.00 -6.12 -10.40
C SER A 34 10.78 -7.45 -9.67
N GLY A 35 9.55 -7.95 -9.60
CA GLY A 35 9.20 -9.20 -8.92
C GLY A 35 9.20 -9.10 -7.39
N ARG A 36 9.10 -7.89 -6.84
CA ARG A 36 8.99 -7.69 -5.38
C ARG A 36 7.57 -7.96 -4.93
N GLU A 37 7.44 -8.71 -3.84
CA GLU A 37 6.17 -8.90 -3.17
C GLU A 37 5.76 -7.62 -2.44
N ILE A 38 4.55 -7.15 -2.75
CA ILE A 38 3.89 -6.06 -2.04
C ILE A 38 2.92 -6.69 -1.04
N ILE A 39 2.93 -6.20 0.18
CA ILE A 39 2.09 -6.65 1.29
C ILE A 39 1.29 -5.46 1.80
N ILE A 40 -0.01 -5.68 2.00
CA ILE A 40 -0.90 -4.68 2.59
C ILE A 40 -1.14 -5.05 4.04
N ALA A 41 -0.80 -4.15 4.95
CA ALA A 41 -1.11 -4.33 6.36
C ALA A 41 -2.58 -4.01 6.63
N GLU A 42 -3.24 -4.85 7.44
CA GLU A 42 -4.65 -4.66 7.84
C GLU A 42 -4.90 -3.30 8.47
N ILE A 43 -3.99 -2.87 9.36
CA ILE A 43 -4.07 -1.57 10.03
C ILE A 43 -4.02 -0.43 9.02
N SER A 44 -3.13 -0.52 8.02
CA SER A 44 -3.00 0.50 6.98
C SER A 44 -4.22 0.55 6.05
N ASP A 45 -4.80 -0.60 5.68
CA ASP A 45 -6.07 -0.63 4.94
C ASP A 45 -7.19 0.02 5.76
N PHE A 46 -7.33 -0.35 7.04
CA PHE A 46 -8.36 0.18 7.91
C PHE A 46 -8.31 1.71 8.05
N GLU A 47 -7.12 2.27 8.29
CA GLU A 47 -6.94 3.72 8.44
C GLU A 47 -7.35 4.49 7.18
N ILE A 48 -6.91 4.01 6.02
CA ILE A 48 -7.22 4.64 4.73
C ILE A 48 -8.69 4.44 4.37
N ARG A 49 -9.22 3.23 4.53
CA ARG A 49 -10.63 2.93 4.28
C ARG A 49 -11.53 3.83 5.10
N ARG A 50 -11.22 4.05 6.38
CA ARG A 50 -11.95 4.98 7.25
C ARG A 50 -11.97 6.39 6.68
N GLU A 51 -10.81 6.92 6.30
CA GLU A 51 -10.71 8.27 5.69
C GLU A 51 -11.51 8.38 4.38
N LEU A 52 -11.41 7.38 3.51
CA LEU A 52 -12.09 7.37 2.22
C LEU A 52 -13.62 7.29 2.36
N VAL A 53 -14.12 6.47 3.29
CA VAL A 53 -15.54 6.38 3.65
C VAL A 53 -16.04 7.72 4.19
N MET A 54 -15.29 8.32 5.13
CA MET A 54 -15.64 9.64 5.69
C MET A 54 -15.75 10.73 4.62
N ARG A 55 -14.97 10.63 3.54
CA ARG A 55 -14.98 11.60 2.44
C ARG A 55 -15.88 11.20 1.27
N GLY A 56 -16.58 10.08 1.34
CA GLY A 56 -17.43 9.58 0.25
C GLY A 56 -16.68 9.22 -1.04
N LEU A 57 -15.40 8.84 -0.94
CA LEU A 57 -14.54 8.58 -2.09
C LEU A 57 -14.70 7.14 -2.62
N VAL A 58 -15.89 6.81 -3.12
CA VAL A 58 -16.28 5.44 -3.55
C VAL A 58 -15.29 4.83 -4.56
N ARG A 59 -14.79 5.61 -5.52
CA ARG A 59 -13.81 5.11 -6.50
C ARG A 59 -12.51 4.67 -5.84
N SER A 60 -12.03 5.43 -4.85
CA SER A 60 -10.78 5.08 -4.13
C SER A 60 -10.97 3.86 -3.24
N ILE A 61 -12.16 3.67 -2.67
CA ILE A 61 -12.51 2.45 -1.92
C ILE A 61 -12.46 1.23 -2.84
N SER A 62 -13.05 1.33 -4.03
CA SER A 62 -13.01 0.23 -5.00
C SER A 62 -11.58 -0.13 -5.44
N ILE A 63 -10.69 0.86 -5.58
CA ILE A 63 -9.27 0.61 -5.87
C ILE A 63 -8.60 -0.08 -4.67
N LEU A 64 -8.91 0.36 -3.45
CA LEU A 64 -8.39 -0.25 -2.23
C LEU A 64 -8.83 -1.73 -2.11
N ASP A 65 -10.08 -2.06 -2.47
CA ASP A 65 -10.58 -3.44 -2.51
C ASP A 65 -9.83 -4.30 -3.53
N GLN A 66 -9.53 -3.75 -4.70
CA GLN A 66 -8.71 -4.43 -5.71
C GLN A 66 -7.30 -4.69 -5.19
N LEU A 67 -6.67 -3.70 -4.55
CA LEU A 67 -5.33 -3.85 -3.97
C LEU A 67 -5.30 -4.95 -2.90
N ALA A 68 -6.29 -4.99 -2.00
CA ALA A 68 -6.39 -6.02 -0.97
C ALA A 68 -6.62 -7.44 -1.54
N THR A 69 -7.22 -7.54 -2.73
CA THR A 69 -7.41 -8.83 -3.43
C THR A 69 -6.16 -9.28 -4.19
N LEU A 70 -5.38 -8.32 -4.69
CA LEU A 70 -4.20 -8.59 -5.53
C LEU A 70 -2.94 -8.92 -4.73
N HIS A 71 -2.87 -8.51 -3.47
CA HIS A 71 -1.66 -8.61 -2.65
C HIS A 71 -1.85 -9.46 -1.40
N THR A 72 -0.74 -9.96 -0.88
CA THR A 72 -0.70 -10.61 0.43
C THR A 72 -1.20 -9.63 1.49
N TYR A 73 -2.25 -10.03 2.21
CA TYR A 73 -2.83 -9.23 3.29
C TYR A 73 -2.26 -9.69 4.63
N LEU A 74 -1.60 -8.79 5.35
CA LEU A 74 -0.98 -9.09 6.62
C LEU A 74 -1.94 -8.73 7.77
N PRO A 75 -2.47 -9.73 8.50
CA PRO A 75 -3.32 -9.47 9.64
C PRO A 75 -2.52 -8.83 10.79
N GLN A 76 -3.23 -8.03 11.60
CA GLN A 76 -2.68 -7.25 12.72
C GLN A 76 -1.89 -8.06 13.76
N HIS A 77 -2.12 -9.37 13.85
CA HIS A 77 -1.46 -10.26 14.82
C HIS A 77 -0.10 -10.80 14.37
N SER A 78 0.30 -10.62 13.10
CA SER A 78 1.52 -11.19 12.52
C SER A 78 2.68 -10.19 12.38
N PHE A 79 2.47 -8.94 12.80
CA PHE A 79 3.39 -7.83 12.54
C PHE A 79 4.76 -7.95 13.24
N GLY A 80 4.83 -8.72 14.34
CA GLY A 80 6.04 -8.86 15.15
C GLY A 80 7.11 -9.81 14.61
N GLN A 81 6.80 -10.64 13.61
CA GLN A 81 7.67 -11.77 13.21
C GLN A 81 8.27 -11.67 11.81
N MET A 82 7.90 -10.65 11.01
CA MET A 82 8.27 -10.57 9.59
C MET A 82 9.41 -9.57 9.37
N HIS A 83 10.54 -10.04 8.79
CA HIS A 83 11.64 -9.18 8.35
C HIS A 83 11.27 -8.47 7.04
N VAL A 84 10.57 -7.34 7.15
CA VAL A 84 10.01 -6.57 6.02
C VAL A 84 10.69 -5.23 5.83
N GLU A 85 10.69 -4.73 4.60
CA GLU A 85 10.98 -3.33 4.32
C GLU A 85 9.67 -2.53 4.41
N LYS A 86 9.55 -1.67 5.43
CA LYS A 86 8.39 -0.77 5.58
C LYS A 86 8.59 0.45 4.72
N VAL A 87 7.65 0.72 3.82
CA VAL A 87 7.71 1.91 2.98
C VAL A 87 6.89 3.03 3.60
N CYS A 88 7.58 4.03 4.15
CA CYS A 88 7.02 5.37 4.40
C CYS A 88 7.42 6.29 3.25
N LEU A 89 6.63 7.35 2.97
CA LEU A 89 6.89 8.29 1.87
C LEU A 89 8.33 8.84 1.79
N ARG A 90 9.05 8.92 2.92
CA ARG A 90 10.45 9.36 2.96
C ARG A 90 11.41 8.48 2.15
N LEU A 91 11.04 7.22 1.88
CA LEU A 91 11.87 6.29 1.11
C LEU A 91 11.68 6.45 -0.40
N ILE A 92 10.49 6.89 -0.85
CA ILE A 92 10.21 7.12 -2.27
C ILE A 92 10.91 8.39 -2.78
N GLN A 93 11.14 9.38 -1.92
CA GLN A 93 11.81 10.65 -2.28
C GLN A 93 13.34 10.62 -2.15
N LYS A 94 13.94 9.46 -1.80
CA LYS A 94 15.40 9.32 -1.60
C LYS A 94 16.10 8.49 -2.67
N ASN A 95 15.37 8.01 -3.68
CA ASN A 95 15.90 7.48 -4.94
C ASN A 95 15.58 8.46 -6.07
#